data_AF-A0A8T5BL06-F1
#
_entry.id   AF-A0A8T5BL06-F1
#
_cell.length_a   1.000
_cell.length_b   1.000
_cell.length_c   1.000
_cell.angle_alpha   90.00
_cell.angle_beta   90.00
_cell.angle_gamma   90.00
#
_symmetry.space_group_name_H-M   'P 1'
#
loop_
_entity.id
_entity.type
_entity.pdbx_description
1 polymer ?
#
loop_
_entity_poly.entity_id
_entity_poly.type
_entity_poly.pdbx_seq_one_letter_code
_entity_poly.pdbx_strand_id
1 'polypeptide(L)'
;MLDYKNLEKYLSSIYKSKVKLKKVSLLVEEEDRIEKKGVKAFGYGKPYLIEFKLGEERKAVVLETMKSDSFGHEFPYDRAQTLLFAYSTYNKLFKHVNSIDVGVFMRNGELNSLGNYEEFFILMEKIEGTPYYKDLEKIAKEESLTQLDELKAEALSNYLVEIHSLKFDAPNLYRRRLRELFGHGECIMGLIDNYPKEFINKKNFYLIAEKCFKRIWRIRDKTYRLCQVHGDFHPWNILFRKGIDFTVLDRSRGEWGEAADDLAAMSVNYLFFSLQTFGALEEGFEKLYLKFMENYLNKTGDEEVLEVIQPFYAWRALVLANPIWYPNLDLSVREKLFNFIHNILETEKFNIKDVNSYLNPV
;
A
#
# COMPACT_ATOMS: atom_id res chain seq x y z
N MET A 1 6.21 5.14 -30.04
CA MET A 1 5.51 5.70 -31.21
C MET A 1 4.37 4.76 -31.53
N LEU A 2 3.14 5.25 -31.75
CA LEU A 2 1.99 4.40 -32.05
C LEU A 2 2.22 3.70 -33.40
N ASP A 3 2.21 2.37 -33.41
CA ASP A 3 2.26 1.61 -34.67
C ASP A 3 0.91 1.70 -35.39
N TYR A 4 0.93 2.11 -36.66
CA TYR A 4 -0.31 2.41 -37.39
C TYR A 4 -1.11 1.16 -37.71
N LYS A 5 -0.45 0.01 -37.94
CA LYS A 5 -1.14 -1.26 -38.21
C LYS A 5 -1.84 -1.77 -36.95
N ASN A 6 -1.17 -1.68 -35.80
CA ASN A 6 -1.77 -2.04 -34.51
C ASN A 6 -2.95 -1.14 -34.17
N LEU A 7 -2.85 0.16 -34.46
CA LEU A 7 -3.96 1.10 -34.26
C LEU A 7 -5.16 0.82 -35.18
N GLU A 8 -4.90 0.52 -36.46
CA GLU A 8 -5.96 0.10 -37.40
C GLU A 8 -6.64 -1.20 -36.95
N LYS A 9 -5.86 -2.20 -36.50
CA LYS A 9 -6.37 -3.48 -35.98
C LYS A 9 -7.25 -3.26 -34.77
N TYR A 10 -6.80 -2.46 -33.80
CA TYR A 10 -7.55 -2.11 -32.60
C TYR A 10 -8.85 -1.37 -32.92
N LEU A 11 -8.79 -0.28 -33.70
CA LEU A 11 -9.99 0.46 -34.09
C LEU A 11 -10.97 -0.42 -34.89
N SER A 12 -10.44 -1.32 -35.73
CA SER A 12 -11.29 -2.28 -36.46
C SER A 12 -12.03 -3.23 -35.53
N SER A 13 -11.40 -3.67 -34.42
CA SER A 13 -12.09 -4.49 -33.42
C SER A 13 -13.17 -3.71 -32.66
N ILE A 14 -12.92 -2.45 -32.30
CA ILE A 14 -13.89 -1.61 -31.58
C ILE A 14 -15.12 -1.33 -32.45
N TYR A 15 -14.91 -0.92 -33.69
CA TYR A 15 -16.01 -0.59 -34.61
C TYR A 15 -16.59 -1.81 -35.35
N LYS A 16 -16.07 -3.02 -35.10
CA LYS A 16 -16.47 -4.28 -35.76
C LYS A 16 -16.52 -4.17 -37.29
N SER A 17 -15.60 -3.40 -37.87
CA SER A 17 -15.53 -3.11 -39.31
C SER A 17 -14.13 -2.64 -39.68
N LYS A 18 -13.74 -2.83 -40.94
CA LYS A 18 -12.38 -2.51 -41.40
C LYS A 18 -12.12 -1.01 -41.36
N VAL A 19 -11.17 -0.61 -40.52
CA VAL A 19 -10.69 0.76 -40.40
C VAL A 19 -9.50 0.99 -41.33
N LYS A 20 -9.47 2.13 -42.02
CA LYS A 20 -8.30 2.63 -42.75
C LYS A 20 -7.87 3.97 -42.17
N LEU A 21 -6.72 3.99 -41.50
CA LEU A 21 -6.14 5.17 -40.87
C LEU A 21 -5.81 6.23 -41.93
N LYS A 22 -6.02 7.50 -41.58
CA LYS A 22 -5.71 8.65 -42.44
C LYS A 22 -4.67 9.54 -41.84
N LYS A 23 -4.83 9.90 -40.56
CA LYS A 23 -3.91 10.79 -39.87
C LYS A 23 -3.91 10.48 -38.39
N VAL A 24 -2.73 10.59 -37.79
CA VAL A 24 -2.54 10.63 -36.35
C VAL A 24 -1.69 11.86 -36.08
N SER A 25 -2.18 12.77 -35.24
CA SER A 25 -1.45 13.98 -34.82
C SER A 25 -1.76 14.29 -33.37
N LEU A 26 -0.91 15.07 -32.70
CA LEU A 26 -1.30 15.63 -31.42
C LEU A 26 -2.45 16.61 -31.63
N LEU A 27 -3.47 16.55 -30.77
CA LEU A 27 -4.60 17.49 -30.82
C LEU A 27 -4.15 18.91 -30.45
N VAL A 28 -3.12 19.00 -29.61
CA VAL A 28 -2.47 20.24 -29.20
C VAL A 28 -1.07 20.25 -29.79
N GLU A 29 -0.96 20.62 -31.05
CA GLU A 29 0.30 20.86 -31.74
C GLU A 29 0.40 22.35 -32.12
N GLU A 30 0.29 23.25 -31.11
CA GLU A 30 0.59 24.69 -31.29
C GLU A 30 0.76 25.53 -30.00
N GLU A 31 0.86 24.95 -28.79
CA GLU A 31 1.14 25.74 -27.58
C GLU A 31 2.63 26.00 -27.30
N ASP A 32 3.55 25.43 -28.08
CA ASP A 32 4.98 25.81 -28.02
C ASP A 32 5.31 27.05 -28.88
N ARG A 33 4.32 27.64 -29.57
CA ARG A 33 4.45 28.97 -30.21
C ARG A 33 3.68 30.09 -29.51
N ILE A 34 2.83 29.77 -28.53
CA ILE A 34 2.14 30.77 -27.70
C ILE A 34 2.73 30.75 -26.30
N GLU A 35 3.74 31.59 -26.13
CA GLU A 35 4.34 31.95 -24.86
C GLU A 35 3.34 32.23 -23.71
N LYS A 36 3.66 31.67 -22.54
CA LYS A 36 3.86 32.42 -21.28
C LYS A 36 2.74 33.35 -20.78
N LYS A 37 1.45 33.01 -20.91
CA LYS A 37 0.35 33.76 -20.25
C LYS A 37 -0.72 32.92 -19.53
N GLY A 38 -0.55 31.60 -19.44
CA GLY A 38 -1.43 30.75 -18.63
C GLY A 38 -0.93 30.59 -17.20
N VAL A 39 -1.81 30.73 -16.21
CA VAL A 39 -1.48 30.47 -14.78
C VAL A 39 -1.25 28.97 -14.50
N LYS A 40 -1.76 28.08 -15.37
CA LYS A 40 -1.62 26.63 -15.24
C LYS A 40 -0.63 26.07 -16.27
N ALA A 41 0.49 25.55 -15.81
CA ALA A 41 1.56 24.98 -16.64
C ALA A 41 1.59 23.42 -16.68
N PHE A 42 0.70 22.75 -15.93
CA PHE A 42 0.73 21.29 -15.77
C PHE A 42 -0.50 20.60 -16.38
N GLY A 43 -0.26 19.55 -17.17
CA GLY A 43 -1.27 18.63 -17.72
C GLY A 43 -0.86 17.16 -17.59
N TYR A 44 -1.85 16.28 -17.39
CA TYR A 44 -1.67 14.86 -17.07
C TYR A 44 -1.34 13.97 -18.26
N GLY A 45 -1.50 14.44 -19.49
CA GLY A 45 -1.47 13.59 -20.67
C GLY A 45 -1.30 14.30 -22.01
N LYS A 46 -1.12 13.50 -23.07
CA LYS A 46 -1.07 13.98 -24.47
C LYS A 46 -2.26 13.43 -25.26
N PRO A 47 -3.19 14.27 -25.73
CA PRO A 47 -4.30 13.84 -26.58
C PRO A 47 -3.84 13.69 -28.03
N TYR A 48 -4.04 12.51 -28.62
CA TYR A 48 -3.80 12.24 -30.04
C TYR A 48 -5.11 12.26 -30.81
N LEU A 49 -5.22 13.13 -31.80
CA LEU A 49 -6.28 13.08 -32.80
C LEU A 49 -5.99 11.94 -33.78
N ILE A 50 -6.96 11.05 -33.96
CA ILE A 50 -6.87 9.93 -34.88
C ILE A 50 -8.04 10.04 -35.87
N GLU A 51 -7.70 10.28 -37.14
CA GLU A 51 -8.65 10.36 -38.24
C GLU A 51 -8.57 9.10 -39.10
N PHE A 52 -9.73 8.51 -39.42
CA PHE A 52 -9.80 7.27 -40.19
C PHE A 52 -11.07 7.17 -41.02
N LYS A 53 -11.09 6.19 -41.94
CA LYS A 53 -12.28 5.79 -42.69
C LYS A 53 -12.88 4.50 -42.16
N LEU A 54 -14.21 4.49 -42.03
CA LEU A 54 -15.03 3.32 -41.76
C LEU A 54 -15.95 3.11 -42.97
N GLY A 55 -15.52 2.27 -43.92
CA GLY A 55 -16.15 2.24 -45.25
C GLY A 55 -15.95 3.57 -45.98
N GLU A 56 -17.06 4.25 -46.32
CA GLU A 56 -17.05 5.57 -46.94
C GLU A 56 -17.06 6.73 -45.93
N GLU A 57 -17.50 6.46 -44.70
CA GLU A 57 -17.61 7.46 -43.62
C GLU A 57 -16.22 7.86 -43.10
N ARG A 58 -16.04 9.16 -42.84
CA ARG A 58 -14.85 9.67 -42.14
C ARG A 58 -15.19 9.85 -40.66
N LYS A 59 -14.34 9.32 -39.78
CA LYS A 59 -14.45 9.48 -38.32
C LYS A 59 -13.15 10.02 -37.75
N ALA A 60 -13.28 10.68 -36.61
CA ALA A 60 -12.17 11.15 -35.80
C ALA A 60 -12.42 10.77 -34.34
N VAL A 61 -11.37 10.33 -33.65
CA VAL A 61 -11.39 10.03 -32.22
C VAL A 61 -10.16 10.63 -31.54
N VAL A 62 -10.25 10.85 -30.23
CA VAL A 62 -9.10 11.30 -29.42
C VAL A 62 -8.64 10.14 -28.56
N LEU A 63 -7.36 9.80 -28.64
CA LEU A 63 -6.70 8.86 -27.75
C LEU A 63 -5.89 9.64 -26.72
N GLU A 64 -6.32 9.58 -25.47
CA GLU A 64 -5.60 10.20 -24.35
C GLU A 64 -4.67 9.18 -23.67
N THR A 65 -3.50 9.63 -23.29
CA THR A 65 -2.53 8.85 -22.49
C THR A 65 -2.14 9.67 -21.27
N MET A 66 -1.94 9.03 -20.12
CA MET A 66 -1.45 9.71 -18.91
C MET A 66 0.06 9.53 -18.75
N LYS A 67 0.76 10.59 -18.32
CA LYS A 67 2.19 10.58 -18.02
C LYS A 67 2.45 10.26 -16.55
N SER A 68 3.66 9.81 -16.23
CA SER A 68 4.07 9.59 -14.85
C SER A 68 4.17 10.90 -14.07
N ASP A 69 3.53 10.87 -12.91
CA ASP A 69 3.25 11.93 -11.94
C ASP A 69 4.03 12.02 -10.63
N SER A 70 3.78 13.06 -9.83
CA SER A 70 3.98 13.04 -8.36
C SER A 70 2.68 13.26 -7.57
N PHE A 71 1.55 13.38 -8.27
CA PHE A 71 0.20 13.56 -7.71
C PHE A 71 -0.54 12.23 -7.56
N GLY A 72 0.18 11.09 -7.54
CA GLY A 72 -0.43 9.76 -7.47
C GLY A 72 -0.60 9.09 -8.83
N HIS A 73 0.23 9.41 -9.83
CA HIS A 73 0.23 8.77 -11.16
C HIS A 73 1.57 8.14 -11.54
N GLU A 74 2.41 7.83 -10.55
CA GLU A 74 3.77 7.31 -10.71
C GLU A 74 3.76 5.99 -11.52
N PHE A 75 2.87 5.05 -11.17
CA PHE A 75 2.84 3.71 -11.75
C PHE A 75 1.76 3.55 -12.83
N PRO A 76 1.93 2.58 -13.75
CA PRO A 76 0.91 2.28 -14.76
C PRO A 76 -0.46 1.94 -14.16
N TYR A 77 -0.51 1.26 -13.01
CA TYR A 77 -1.76 0.89 -12.36
C TYR A 77 -2.51 2.10 -11.79
N ASP A 78 -1.81 3.14 -11.34
CA ASP A 78 -2.46 4.38 -10.88
C ASP A 78 -3.18 5.07 -12.04
N ARG A 79 -2.50 5.14 -13.19
CA ARG A 79 -3.06 5.72 -14.41
C ARG A 79 -4.20 4.87 -14.95
N ALA A 80 -4.09 3.55 -14.83
CA ALA A 80 -5.18 2.64 -15.18
C ALA A 80 -6.41 2.91 -14.32
N GLN A 81 -6.26 3.09 -13.00
CA GLN A 81 -7.38 3.45 -12.11
C GLN A 81 -8.09 4.72 -12.59
N THR A 82 -7.36 5.78 -12.91
CA THR A 82 -7.95 7.04 -13.42
C THR A 82 -8.69 6.83 -14.75
N LEU A 83 -8.09 6.11 -15.70
CA LEU A 83 -8.68 5.88 -17.02
C LEU A 83 -9.92 4.98 -16.96
N LEU A 84 -9.90 3.95 -16.12
CA LEU A 84 -11.05 3.06 -15.87
C LEU A 84 -12.20 3.83 -15.21
N PHE A 85 -11.89 4.67 -14.21
CA PHE A 85 -12.88 5.53 -13.57
C PHE A 85 -13.51 6.51 -14.56
N ALA A 86 -12.69 7.18 -15.38
CA ALA A 86 -13.15 8.06 -16.45
C ALA A 86 -14.10 7.32 -17.42
N TYR A 87 -13.69 6.18 -17.96
CA TYR A 87 -14.51 5.35 -18.83
C TYR A 87 -15.86 4.97 -18.21
N SER A 88 -15.87 4.57 -16.93
CA SER A 88 -17.07 4.15 -16.21
C SER A 88 -18.10 5.27 -15.96
N THR A 89 -17.69 6.54 -16.10
CA THR A 89 -18.50 7.71 -15.71
C THR A 89 -18.80 8.68 -16.85
N TYR A 90 -17.92 8.82 -17.84
CA TYR A 90 -18.04 9.83 -18.90
C TYR A 90 -19.38 9.79 -19.63
N ASN A 91 -19.86 8.59 -19.97
CA ASN A 91 -21.10 8.40 -20.73
C ASN A 91 -22.38 8.62 -19.89
N LYS A 92 -22.24 8.81 -18.57
CA LYS A 92 -23.37 9.02 -17.64
C LYS A 92 -23.66 10.50 -17.38
N LEU A 93 -22.75 11.40 -17.72
CA LEU A 93 -22.89 12.82 -17.48
C LEU A 93 -23.38 13.56 -18.73
N PHE A 94 -24.51 14.27 -18.60
CA PHE A 94 -25.04 15.09 -19.68
C PHE A 94 -24.03 16.16 -20.14
N LYS A 95 -23.93 16.37 -21.46
CA LYS A 95 -22.95 17.28 -22.10
C LYS A 95 -21.48 16.94 -21.84
N HIS A 96 -21.18 15.70 -21.46
CA HIS A 96 -19.82 15.18 -21.43
C HIS A 96 -19.50 14.46 -22.74
N VAL A 97 -18.22 14.43 -23.14
CA VAL A 97 -17.78 13.61 -24.27
C VAL A 97 -17.95 12.13 -23.93
N ASN A 98 -18.43 11.34 -24.89
CA ASN A 98 -18.54 9.90 -24.69
C ASN A 98 -17.17 9.23 -24.80
N SER A 99 -16.82 8.43 -23.80
CA SER A 99 -15.73 7.48 -23.91
C SER A 99 -16.16 6.30 -24.79
N ILE A 100 -15.37 6.03 -25.82
CA ILE A 100 -15.64 4.95 -26.80
C ILE A 100 -15.12 3.60 -26.27
N ASP A 101 -13.94 3.61 -25.67
CA ASP A 101 -13.30 2.43 -25.08
C ASP A 101 -12.28 2.87 -24.02
N VAL A 102 -11.80 1.91 -23.24
CA VAL A 102 -10.58 1.99 -22.41
C VAL A 102 -9.74 0.76 -22.71
N GLY A 103 -8.41 0.88 -22.72
CA GLY A 103 -7.54 -0.22 -23.14
C GLY A 103 -6.12 -0.11 -22.62
N VAL A 104 -5.30 -1.08 -22.99
CA VAL A 104 -3.89 -1.19 -22.58
C VAL A 104 -2.95 -1.34 -23.76
N PHE A 105 -1.75 -0.79 -23.61
CA PHE A 105 -0.63 -1.02 -24.53
C PHE A 105 0.14 -2.27 -24.09
N MET A 106 0.19 -3.25 -24.97
CA MET A 106 0.94 -4.49 -24.78
C MET A 106 2.43 -4.26 -25.07
N ARG A 107 3.31 -5.09 -24.50
CA ARG A 107 4.78 -4.96 -24.70
C ARG A 107 5.22 -5.08 -26.16
N ASN A 108 4.45 -5.81 -26.97
CA ASN A 108 4.66 -5.94 -28.42
C ASN A 108 4.11 -4.74 -29.24
N GLY A 109 3.54 -3.73 -28.58
CA GLY A 109 2.94 -2.55 -29.19
C GLY A 109 1.49 -2.71 -29.64
N GLU A 110 0.86 -3.87 -29.41
CA GLU A 110 -0.59 -4.05 -29.67
C GLU A 110 -1.43 -3.27 -28.63
N LEU A 111 -2.64 -2.88 -29.03
CA LEU A 111 -3.61 -2.26 -28.14
C LEU A 111 -4.74 -3.26 -27.89
N ASN A 112 -5.02 -3.53 -26.62
CA ASN A 112 -6.11 -4.41 -26.20
C ASN A 112 -7.22 -3.61 -25.53
N SER A 113 -8.45 -3.84 -25.98
CA SER A 113 -9.65 -3.28 -25.37
C SER A 113 -9.88 -3.91 -24.00
N LEU A 114 -10.26 -3.06 -23.05
CA LEU A 114 -10.79 -3.44 -21.74
C LEU A 114 -12.23 -2.96 -21.57
N GLY A 115 -12.84 -2.18 -22.47
CA GLY A 115 -14.12 -1.51 -22.23
C GLY A 115 -15.34 -2.40 -22.00
N ASN A 116 -15.22 -3.71 -22.15
CA ASN A 116 -16.25 -4.69 -21.79
C ASN A 116 -15.86 -5.51 -20.54
N TYR A 117 -15.17 -4.88 -19.59
CA TYR A 117 -14.88 -5.48 -18.28
C TYR A 117 -16.10 -5.39 -17.36
N GLU A 118 -16.24 -6.36 -16.46
CA GLU A 118 -17.16 -6.32 -15.32
C GLU A 118 -16.38 -6.30 -14.01
N GLU A 119 -15.41 -7.19 -13.87
CA GLU A 119 -14.53 -7.28 -12.70
C GLU A 119 -13.12 -7.75 -13.12
N PHE A 120 -12.10 -7.34 -12.36
CA PHE A 120 -10.73 -7.77 -12.48
C PHE A 120 -10.45 -8.95 -11.54
N PHE A 121 -9.62 -9.89 -11.98
CA PHE A 121 -9.17 -11.00 -11.14
C PHE A 121 -7.66 -11.16 -11.23
N ILE A 122 -7.09 -11.72 -10.16
CA ILE A 122 -5.71 -12.19 -10.12
C ILE A 122 -5.71 -13.72 -9.99
N LEU A 123 -4.89 -14.40 -10.78
CA LEU A 123 -4.65 -15.83 -10.67
C LEU A 123 -3.22 -16.03 -10.15
N MET A 124 -3.08 -16.77 -9.05
CA MET A 124 -1.82 -16.96 -8.34
C MET A 124 -1.47 -18.44 -8.24
N GLU A 125 -0.19 -18.73 -8.04
CA GLU A 125 0.27 -20.07 -7.71
C GLU A 125 -0.26 -20.51 -6.33
N LYS A 126 -0.62 -21.80 -6.20
CA LYS A 126 -0.96 -22.39 -4.91
C LYS A 126 0.31 -22.74 -4.15
N ILE A 127 0.42 -22.26 -2.92
CA ILE A 127 1.50 -22.61 -2.00
C ILE A 127 0.95 -23.41 -0.82
N GLU A 128 1.65 -24.48 -0.43
CA GLU A 128 1.36 -25.23 0.79
C GLU A 128 2.10 -24.61 1.99
N GLY A 129 1.52 -24.73 3.18
CA GLY A 129 2.18 -24.36 4.44
C GLY A 129 1.19 -24.08 5.57
N THR A 130 1.73 -23.83 6.75
CA THR A 130 0.97 -23.45 7.96
C THR A 130 1.14 -21.95 8.20
N PRO A 131 0.05 -21.17 8.30
CA PRO A 131 0.12 -19.76 8.66
C PRO A 131 0.84 -19.54 10.00
N TYR A 132 1.74 -18.55 10.06
CA TYR A 132 2.53 -18.28 11.26
C TYR A 132 1.68 -17.90 12.48
N TYR A 133 0.49 -17.31 12.28
CA TYR A 133 -0.41 -17.02 13.40
C TYR A 133 -0.77 -18.27 14.22
N LYS A 134 -0.77 -19.47 13.61
CA LYS A 134 -1.04 -20.73 14.32
C LYS A 134 0.07 -21.12 15.28
N ASP A 135 1.32 -20.76 14.97
CA ASP A 135 2.42 -20.91 15.91
C ASP A 135 2.20 -19.98 17.13
N LEU A 136 1.76 -18.74 16.89
CA LEU A 136 1.47 -17.78 17.97
C LEU A 136 0.27 -18.21 18.83
N GLU A 137 -0.80 -18.73 18.23
CA GLU A 137 -1.94 -19.32 18.95
C GLU A 137 -1.50 -20.51 19.81
N LYS A 138 -0.59 -21.35 19.30
CA LYS A 138 -0.05 -22.48 20.04
C LYS A 138 0.76 -22.02 21.25
N ILE A 139 1.65 -21.04 21.08
CA ILE A 139 2.44 -20.44 22.17
C ILE A 139 1.52 -19.84 23.22
N ALA A 140 0.48 -19.10 22.81
CA ALA A 140 -0.51 -18.52 23.71
C ALA A 140 -1.27 -19.58 24.52
N LYS A 141 -1.63 -20.70 23.89
CA LYS A 141 -2.38 -21.79 24.53
C LYS A 141 -1.52 -22.65 25.47
N GLU A 142 -0.29 -22.92 25.07
CA GLU A 142 0.65 -23.76 25.82
C GLU A 142 1.50 -22.96 26.82
N GLU A 143 1.39 -21.63 26.81
CA GLU A 143 2.16 -20.68 27.61
C GLU A 143 3.67 -20.99 27.61
N SER A 144 4.16 -21.52 26.48
CA SER A 144 5.53 -22.01 26.35
C SER A 144 6.06 -21.82 24.93
N LEU A 145 7.37 -21.66 24.87
CA LEU A 145 8.11 -21.36 23.65
C LEU A 145 9.07 -22.52 23.32
N THR A 146 9.15 -22.91 22.05
CA THR A 146 10.14 -23.88 21.57
C THR A 146 11.32 -23.21 20.88
N GLN A 147 12.45 -23.91 20.79
CA GLN A 147 13.60 -23.43 20.03
C GLN A 147 13.26 -23.14 18.55
N LEU A 148 12.32 -23.90 17.96
CA LEU A 148 11.90 -23.67 16.59
C LEU A 148 11.18 -22.33 16.43
N ASP A 149 10.40 -21.90 17.42
CA ASP A 149 9.68 -20.62 17.37
C ASP A 149 10.65 -19.44 17.36
N GLU A 150 11.72 -19.52 18.16
CA GLU A 150 12.81 -18.53 18.17
C GLU A 150 13.54 -18.49 16.81
N LEU A 151 13.84 -19.67 16.24
CA LEU A 151 14.47 -19.77 14.93
C LEU A 151 13.58 -19.20 13.81
N LYS A 152 12.26 -19.38 13.91
CA LYS A 152 11.31 -18.78 12.96
C LYS A 152 11.30 -17.26 13.07
N ALA A 153 11.24 -16.69 14.28
CA ALA A 153 11.31 -15.23 14.45
C ALA A 153 12.63 -14.64 13.93
N GLU A 154 13.75 -15.34 14.15
CA GLU A 154 15.04 -14.95 13.57
C GLU A 154 15.03 -15.02 12.04
N ALA A 155 14.45 -16.08 11.46
CA ALA A 155 14.33 -16.23 10.00
C ALA A 155 13.48 -15.13 9.35
N LEU A 156 12.37 -14.74 9.99
CA LEU A 156 11.53 -13.62 9.53
C LEU A 156 12.28 -12.29 9.59
N SER A 157 13.04 -12.07 10.66
CA SER A 157 13.91 -10.90 10.80
C SER A 157 14.99 -10.89 9.71
N ASN A 158 15.66 -12.02 9.47
CA ASN A 158 16.68 -12.16 8.41
C ASN A 158 16.13 -11.88 7.01
N TYR A 159 14.91 -12.32 6.73
CA TYR A 159 14.24 -12.01 5.48
C TYR A 159 14.03 -10.51 5.30
N LEU A 160 13.58 -9.79 6.34
CA LEU A 160 13.46 -8.33 6.29
C LEU A 160 14.82 -7.65 6.12
N VAL A 161 15.88 -8.13 6.76
CA VAL A 161 17.25 -7.62 6.56
C VAL A 161 17.63 -7.70 5.07
N GLU A 162 17.34 -8.82 4.42
CA GLU A 162 17.65 -9.04 3.01
C GLU A 162 16.85 -8.09 2.11
N ILE A 163 15.53 -8.05 2.22
CA ILE A 163 14.71 -7.22 1.33
C ILE A 163 14.94 -5.72 1.59
N HIS A 164 15.07 -5.27 2.84
CA HIS A 164 15.26 -3.86 3.18
C HIS A 164 16.66 -3.32 2.79
N SER A 165 17.62 -4.20 2.49
CA SER A 165 18.93 -3.83 1.96
C SER A 165 18.85 -3.24 0.54
N LEU A 166 17.81 -3.61 -0.22
CA LEU A 166 17.58 -3.06 -1.55
C LEU A 166 16.96 -1.67 -1.43
N LYS A 167 17.77 -0.65 -1.73
CA LYS A 167 17.35 0.77 -1.73
C LYS A 167 16.94 1.24 -3.12
N PHE A 168 16.08 2.25 -3.18
CA PHE A 168 15.66 2.88 -4.42
C PHE A 168 15.62 4.41 -4.28
N ASP A 169 16.32 5.13 -5.16
CA ASP A 169 16.34 6.59 -5.15
C ASP A 169 15.10 7.16 -5.85
N ALA A 170 14.02 7.30 -5.09
CA ALA A 170 12.77 7.90 -5.55
C ALA A 170 12.13 8.77 -4.45
N PRO A 171 12.63 10.00 -4.21
CA PRO A 171 12.16 10.85 -3.09
C PRO A 171 10.66 11.12 -3.09
N ASN A 172 10.06 11.27 -4.27
CA ASN A 172 8.62 11.47 -4.40
C ASN A 172 7.81 10.22 -4.02
N LEU A 173 8.35 9.03 -4.28
CA LEU A 173 7.72 7.76 -3.92
C LEU A 173 7.72 7.60 -2.40
N TYR A 174 8.83 7.87 -1.70
CA TYR A 174 8.85 7.86 -0.23
C TYR A 174 7.77 8.77 0.38
N ARG A 175 7.71 10.01 -0.10
CA ARG A 175 6.68 10.97 0.32
C ARG A 175 5.27 10.49 -0.03
N ARG A 176 5.08 9.79 -1.14
CA ARG A 176 3.79 9.18 -1.53
C ARG A 176 3.39 8.09 -0.54
N ARG A 177 4.29 7.17 -0.19
CA ARG A 177 4.03 6.09 0.77
C ARG A 177 3.58 6.62 2.13
N LEU A 178 4.17 7.71 2.59
CA LEU A 178 3.75 8.39 3.80
C LEU A 178 2.36 9.06 3.69
N ARG A 179 2.02 9.63 2.52
CA ARG A 179 0.65 10.12 2.27
C ARG A 179 -0.37 8.99 2.28
N GLU A 180 -0.02 7.84 1.71
CA GLU A 180 -0.88 6.64 1.69
C GLU A 180 -1.06 6.06 3.09
N LEU A 181 0.00 5.97 3.91
CA LEU A 181 -0.11 5.59 5.33
C LEU A 181 -1.12 6.46 6.08
N PHE A 182 -1.13 7.76 5.81
CA PHE A 182 -2.11 8.65 6.43
C PHE A 182 -3.51 8.49 5.83
N GLY A 183 -3.64 8.69 4.52
CA GLY A 183 -4.91 8.98 3.86
C GLY A 183 -5.58 7.83 3.12
N HIS A 184 -4.91 6.70 2.91
CA HIS A 184 -5.50 5.58 2.18
C HIS A 184 -6.67 4.96 2.97
N GLY A 185 -7.69 4.45 2.26
CA GLY A 185 -8.92 3.90 2.85
C GLY A 185 -8.73 2.63 3.69
N GLU A 186 -7.53 2.05 3.67
CA GLU A 186 -7.15 0.90 4.49
C GLU A 186 -6.07 1.23 5.53
N CYS A 187 -5.62 2.49 5.55
CA CYS A 187 -4.58 2.95 6.46
C CYS A 187 -5.17 3.78 7.60
N ILE A 188 -4.45 4.77 8.14
CA ILE A 188 -4.85 5.48 9.38
C ILE A 188 -6.24 6.11 9.26
N MET A 189 -6.47 6.96 8.24
CA MET A 189 -7.76 7.64 8.09
C MET A 189 -8.89 6.66 7.74
N GLY A 190 -8.61 5.66 6.90
CA GLY A 190 -9.58 4.64 6.54
C GLY A 190 -10.03 3.79 7.72
N LEU A 191 -9.08 3.36 8.56
CA LEU A 191 -9.40 2.64 9.78
C LEU A 191 -10.23 3.49 10.74
N ILE A 192 -9.81 4.73 11.00
CA ILE A 192 -10.55 5.66 11.87
C ILE A 192 -12.00 5.81 11.42
N ASP A 193 -12.25 5.97 10.11
CA ASP A 193 -13.59 6.12 9.56
C ASP A 193 -14.44 4.85 9.68
N ASN A 194 -13.79 3.69 9.70
CA ASN A 194 -14.45 2.39 9.77
C ASN A 194 -14.90 2.00 11.20
N TYR A 195 -14.38 2.64 12.26
CA TYR A 195 -14.83 2.33 13.63
C TYR A 195 -16.31 2.71 13.87
N PRO A 196 -17.09 1.86 14.57
CA PRO A 196 -18.46 2.19 14.95
C PRO A 196 -18.55 3.48 15.78
N LYS A 197 -19.56 4.31 15.52
CA LYS A 197 -19.66 5.68 16.08
C LYS A 197 -19.78 5.69 17.60
N GLU A 198 -20.37 4.67 18.18
CA GLU A 198 -20.62 4.53 19.62
C GLU A 198 -19.39 3.96 20.35
N PHE A 199 -18.37 3.52 19.61
CA PHE A 199 -17.29 2.71 20.16
C PHE A 199 -16.26 3.52 20.94
N ILE A 200 -15.92 4.72 20.44
CA ILE A 200 -14.95 5.59 21.08
C ILE A 200 -15.28 7.05 20.77
N ASN A 201 -14.91 7.95 21.68
CA ASN A 201 -15.15 9.37 21.51
C ASN A 201 -14.44 9.90 20.26
N LYS A 202 -15.16 10.61 19.39
CA LYS A 202 -14.62 11.29 18.20
C LYS A 202 -13.39 12.15 18.48
N LYS A 203 -13.33 12.79 19.66
CA LYS A 203 -12.17 13.58 20.10
C LYS A 203 -10.89 12.74 20.19
N ASN A 204 -11.03 11.46 20.55
CA ASN A 204 -9.89 10.54 20.61
C ASN A 204 -9.32 10.30 19.20
N PHE A 205 -10.17 9.91 18.23
CA PHE A 205 -9.71 9.72 16.86
C PHE A 205 -9.12 10.97 16.21
N TYR A 206 -9.70 12.14 16.47
CA TYR A 206 -9.11 13.41 16.05
C TYR A 206 -7.68 13.57 16.57
N LEU A 207 -7.46 13.30 17.85
CA LEU A 207 -6.15 13.41 18.48
C LEU A 207 -5.15 12.40 17.89
N ILE A 208 -5.58 11.15 17.66
CA ILE A 208 -4.75 10.13 17.01
C ILE A 208 -4.35 10.58 15.61
N ALA A 209 -5.32 11.01 14.78
CA ALA A 209 -5.04 11.50 13.43
C ALA A 209 -4.09 12.71 13.45
N GLU A 210 -4.29 13.66 14.36
CA GLU A 210 -3.42 14.84 14.50
C GLU A 210 -1.98 14.44 14.84
N LYS A 211 -1.78 13.54 15.81
CA LYS A 211 -0.46 13.06 16.22
C LYS A 211 0.21 12.24 15.11
N CYS A 212 -0.53 11.37 14.43
CA CYS A 212 -0.04 10.63 13.27
C CYS A 212 0.44 11.58 12.17
N PHE A 213 -0.34 12.61 11.84
CA PHE A 213 0.05 13.61 10.85
C PHE A 213 1.32 14.34 11.26
N LYS A 214 1.43 14.77 12.53
CA LYS A 214 2.64 15.41 13.07
C LYS A 214 3.87 14.51 12.92
N ARG A 215 3.77 13.22 13.25
CA ARG A 215 4.86 12.24 13.09
C ARG A 215 5.24 12.05 11.62
N ILE A 216 4.25 11.83 10.76
CA ILE A 216 4.46 11.66 9.31
C ILE A 216 5.14 12.90 8.70
N TRP A 217 4.74 14.10 9.11
CA TRP A 217 5.35 15.33 8.63
C TRP A 217 6.82 15.45 9.02
N ARG A 218 7.19 15.03 10.22
CA ARG A 218 8.59 15.06 10.71
C ARG A 218 9.52 14.13 9.91
N ILE A 219 9.03 12.97 9.49
CA ILE A 219 9.84 11.97 8.77
C ILE A 219 9.82 12.15 7.25
N ARG A 220 8.96 13.04 6.73
CA ARG A 220 8.67 13.23 5.31
C ARG A 220 9.88 13.34 4.39
N ASP A 221 10.95 13.98 4.86
CA ASP A 221 12.16 14.25 4.08
C ASP A 221 13.30 13.25 4.31
N LYS A 222 13.08 12.19 5.10
CA LYS A 222 14.02 11.05 5.25
C LYS A 222 13.99 10.12 4.04
N THR A 223 14.02 10.66 2.82
CA THR A 223 13.75 9.93 1.57
C THR A 223 14.79 8.87 1.24
N TYR A 224 16.01 8.99 1.80
CA TYR A 224 17.08 8.00 1.68
C TYR A 224 16.76 6.67 2.36
N ARG A 225 15.72 6.63 3.21
CA ARG A 225 15.29 5.40 3.88
C ARG A 225 14.51 4.45 2.96
N LEU A 226 13.98 4.96 1.84
CA LEU A 226 13.16 4.19 0.89
C LEU A 226 13.84 2.87 0.50
N CYS A 227 13.21 1.77 0.85
CA CYS A 227 13.69 0.43 0.56
C CYS A 227 12.58 -0.46 0.03
N GLN A 228 12.98 -1.61 -0.49
CA GLN A 228 12.04 -2.66 -0.80
C GLN A 228 11.36 -3.11 0.49
N VAL A 229 10.05 -3.31 0.46
CA VAL A 229 9.24 -3.79 1.58
C VAL A 229 8.27 -4.87 1.11
N HIS A 230 7.77 -5.66 2.05
CA HIS A 230 6.56 -6.44 1.84
C HIS A 230 5.32 -5.52 1.90
N GLY A 231 5.28 -4.61 2.88
CA GLY A 231 4.20 -3.64 3.09
C GLY A 231 2.99 -4.20 3.86
N ASP A 232 3.01 -5.48 4.22
CA ASP A 232 1.96 -6.13 5.02
C ASP A 232 2.47 -7.41 5.72
N PHE A 233 3.68 -7.32 6.28
CA PHE A 233 4.42 -8.45 6.82
C PHE A 233 3.92 -8.87 8.21
N HIS A 234 2.78 -9.57 8.26
CA HIS A 234 2.16 -10.02 9.50
C HIS A 234 1.91 -11.55 9.51
N PRO A 235 1.65 -12.18 10.67
CA PRO A 235 1.60 -13.64 10.80
C PRO A 235 0.59 -14.39 9.90
N TRP A 236 -0.47 -13.73 9.43
CA TRP A 236 -1.43 -14.32 8.48
C TRP A 236 -0.90 -14.42 7.04
N ASN A 237 0.11 -13.63 6.68
CA ASN A 237 0.69 -13.58 5.33
C ASN A 237 1.96 -14.42 5.19
N ILE A 238 2.29 -15.24 6.19
CA ILE A 238 3.50 -16.07 6.20
C ILE A 238 3.07 -17.53 6.35
N LEU A 239 3.46 -18.36 5.39
CA LEU A 239 3.24 -19.80 5.41
C LEU A 239 4.56 -20.52 5.67
N PHE A 240 4.71 -21.14 6.84
CA PHE A 240 5.83 -22.04 7.12
C PHE A 240 5.56 -23.42 6.55
N ARG A 241 6.52 -23.95 5.78
CA ARG A 241 6.45 -25.31 5.21
C ARG A 241 7.11 -26.32 6.14
N LYS A 242 8.41 -26.17 6.38
CA LYS A 242 9.18 -27.07 7.26
C LYS A 242 10.32 -26.30 7.93
N GLY A 243 10.40 -26.42 9.26
CA GLY A 243 11.43 -25.69 10.01
C GLY A 243 11.26 -24.18 9.84
N ILE A 244 12.32 -23.53 9.35
CA ILE A 244 12.35 -22.09 9.07
C ILE A 244 12.07 -21.73 7.61
N ASP A 245 11.76 -22.71 6.75
CA ASP A 245 11.41 -22.46 5.36
C ASP A 245 9.97 -21.92 5.26
N PHE A 246 9.81 -20.75 4.67
CA PHE A 246 8.51 -20.09 4.54
C PHE A 246 8.34 -19.37 3.20
N THR A 247 7.08 -19.07 2.88
CA THR A 247 6.68 -18.21 1.77
C THR A 247 5.82 -17.07 2.29
N VAL A 248 6.03 -15.88 1.75
CA VAL A 248 5.20 -14.70 2.02
C VAL A 248 4.07 -14.57 1.00
N LEU A 249 2.94 -14.02 1.42
CA LEU A 249 1.73 -13.82 0.62
C LEU A 249 1.31 -12.35 0.70
N ASP A 250 0.50 -11.91 -0.26
CA ASP A 250 -0.18 -10.62 -0.24
C ASP A 250 0.75 -9.39 -0.09
N ARG A 251 1.38 -9.04 -1.21
CA ARG A 251 2.17 -7.80 -1.36
C ARG A 251 1.36 -6.68 -2.02
N SER A 252 0.03 -6.68 -1.84
CA SER A 252 -0.89 -5.76 -2.52
C SER A 252 -0.67 -4.29 -2.16
N ARG A 253 0.02 -4.01 -1.05
CA ARG A 253 0.31 -2.65 -0.58
C ARG A 253 1.48 -1.98 -1.28
N GLY A 254 2.20 -2.67 -2.18
CA GLY A 254 3.27 -2.09 -3.00
C GLY A 254 4.67 -2.47 -2.54
N GLU A 255 5.65 -2.31 -3.44
CA GLU A 255 6.98 -2.90 -3.26
C GLU A 255 8.03 -2.00 -2.61
N TRP A 256 7.81 -0.68 -2.57
CA TRP A 256 8.76 0.29 -2.02
C TRP A 256 8.12 1.07 -0.88
N GLY A 257 8.84 1.23 0.22
CA GLY A 257 8.32 1.88 1.42
C GLY A 257 9.37 2.10 2.49
N GLU A 258 8.89 2.21 3.72
CA GLU A 258 9.73 2.36 4.90
C GLU A 258 9.83 1.02 5.64
N ALA A 259 11.06 0.61 5.98
CA ALA A 259 11.33 -0.62 6.72
C ALA A 259 10.52 -0.75 8.03
N ALA A 260 10.23 0.39 8.66
CA ALA A 260 9.45 0.47 9.88
C ALA A 260 8.02 -0.10 9.73
N ASP A 261 7.48 -0.16 8.51
CA ASP A 261 6.17 -0.77 8.25
C ASP A 261 6.18 -2.27 8.55
N ASP A 262 7.09 -3.02 7.92
CA ASP A 262 7.18 -4.47 8.08
C ASP A 262 7.62 -4.85 9.50
N LEU A 263 8.51 -4.06 10.10
CA LEU A 263 8.88 -4.23 11.51
C LEU A 263 7.68 -4.07 12.45
N ALA A 264 6.91 -3.00 12.28
CA ALA A 264 5.73 -2.75 13.10
C ALA A 264 4.65 -3.82 12.87
N ALA A 265 4.43 -4.23 11.62
CA ALA A 265 3.44 -5.22 11.22
C ALA A 265 3.69 -6.59 11.90
N MET A 266 4.94 -7.04 11.96
CA MET A 266 5.28 -8.29 12.64
C MET A 266 5.29 -8.12 14.16
N SER A 267 6.07 -7.16 14.66
CA SER A 267 6.39 -7.09 16.09
C SER A 267 5.20 -6.73 16.97
N VAL A 268 4.24 -5.93 16.47
CA VAL A 268 3.01 -5.62 17.22
C VAL A 268 2.16 -6.88 17.44
N ASN A 269 2.29 -7.90 16.60
CA ASN A 269 1.55 -9.14 16.80
C ASN A 269 2.11 -9.97 17.96
N TYR A 270 3.42 -9.95 18.23
CA TYR A 270 3.94 -10.54 19.46
C TYR A 270 3.36 -9.86 20.70
N LEU A 271 3.29 -8.53 20.69
CA LEU A 271 2.61 -7.77 21.74
C LEU A 271 1.13 -8.16 21.84
N PHE A 272 0.41 -8.21 20.72
CA PHE A 272 -1.03 -8.49 20.68
C PHE A 272 -1.40 -9.86 21.22
N PHE A 273 -0.68 -10.91 20.84
CA PHE A 273 -0.88 -12.24 21.38
C PHE A 273 -0.53 -12.27 22.88
N SER A 274 0.56 -11.63 23.28
CA SER A 274 0.94 -11.52 24.71
C SER A 274 -0.10 -10.78 25.55
N LEU A 275 -0.70 -9.69 25.03
CA LEU A 275 -1.74 -8.94 25.73
C LEU A 275 -2.98 -9.81 25.99
N GLN A 276 -3.36 -10.66 25.03
CA GLN A 276 -4.50 -11.56 25.18
C GLN A 276 -4.24 -12.68 26.19
N THR A 277 -2.99 -13.14 26.31
CA THR A 277 -2.62 -14.23 27.24
C THR A 277 -2.27 -13.73 28.64
N PHE A 278 -1.40 -12.73 28.73
CA PHE A 278 -0.76 -12.29 29.98
C PHE A 278 -1.13 -10.85 30.38
N GLY A 279 -1.75 -10.08 29.48
CA GLY A 279 -2.06 -8.66 29.72
C GLY A 279 -0.87 -7.72 29.58
N ALA A 280 0.34 -8.21 29.34
CA ALA A 280 1.54 -7.43 29.07
C ALA A 280 2.43 -8.20 28.07
N LEU A 281 3.45 -7.56 27.50
CA LEU A 281 4.49 -8.25 26.73
C LEU A 281 5.43 -8.97 27.70
N GLU A 282 5.27 -10.28 27.84
CA GLU A 282 6.00 -11.10 28.81
C GLU A 282 6.27 -12.51 28.23
N GLU A 283 7.04 -13.31 28.98
CA GLU A 283 7.28 -14.73 28.71
C GLU A 283 7.80 -15.04 27.29
N GLY A 284 7.21 -16.03 26.61
CA GLY A 284 7.62 -16.46 25.28
C GLY A 284 7.48 -15.36 24.22
N PHE A 285 6.47 -14.49 24.35
CA PHE A 285 6.24 -13.42 23.38
C PHE A 285 7.24 -12.28 23.50
N GLU A 286 7.67 -11.92 24.72
CA GLU A 286 8.76 -10.96 24.92
C GLU A 286 10.07 -11.47 24.27
N LYS A 287 10.37 -12.76 24.46
CA LYS A 287 11.55 -13.39 23.82
C LYS A 287 11.48 -13.34 22.30
N LEU A 288 10.33 -13.68 21.70
CA LEU A 288 10.14 -13.60 20.25
C LEU A 288 10.26 -12.17 19.73
N TYR A 289 9.62 -11.21 20.43
CA TYR A 289 9.67 -9.81 20.10
C TYR A 289 11.12 -9.27 20.10
N LEU A 290 11.85 -9.50 21.19
CA LEU A 290 13.23 -9.04 21.33
C LEU A 290 14.14 -9.73 20.31
N LYS A 291 14.00 -11.04 20.12
CA LYS A 291 14.78 -11.81 19.14
C LYS A 291 14.60 -11.24 17.72
N PHE A 292 13.36 -10.93 17.32
CA PHE A 292 13.05 -10.35 16.02
C PHE A 292 13.64 -8.95 15.85
N MET A 293 13.39 -8.04 16.81
CA MET A 293 13.82 -6.64 16.76
C MET A 293 15.34 -6.48 16.90
N GLU A 294 15.95 -7.13 17.89
CA GLU A 294 17.40 -7.05 18.13
C GLU A 294 18.18 -7.67 16.97
N ASN A 295 17.75 -8.80 16.40
CA ASN A 295 18.43 -9.38 15.24
C ASN A 295 18.41 -8.43 14.03
N TYR A 296 17.28 -7.77 13.77
CA TYR A 296 17.18 -6.82 12.67
C TYR A 296 18.11 -5.62 12.88
N LEU A 297 18.04 -4.99 14.05
CA LEU A 297 18.86 -3.82 14.38
C LEU A 297 20.36 -4.16 14.37
N ASN A 298 20.75 -5.29 14.95
CA ASN A 298 22.15 -5.71 15.00
C ASN A 298 22.73 -5.98 13.60
N LYS A 299 21.93 -6.55 12.68
CA LYS A 299 22.40 -6.86 11.31
C LYS A 299 22.38 -5.67 10.36
N THR A 300 21.45 -4.74 10.54
CA THR A 300 21.30 -3.57 9.66
C THR A 300 22.01 -2.32 10.17
N GLY A 301 22.17 -2.19 11.48
CA GLY A 301 22.58 -0.95 12.12
C GLY A 301 21.56 0.20 12.00
N ASP A 302 20.32 -0.08 11.56
CA ASP A 302 19.28 0.93 11.32
C ASP A 302 18.62 1.41 12.62
N GLU A 303 19.41 2.07 13.48
CA GLU A 303 18.93 2.68 14.72
C GLU A 303 17.88 3.78 14.49
N GLU A 304 17.93 4.43 13.33
CA GLU A 304 17.00 5.49 12.97
C GLU A 304 15.57 4.97 12.77
N VAL A 305 15.38 3.67 12.51
CA VAL A 305 14.04 3.09 12.41
C VAL A 305 13.20 3.32 13.67
N LEU A 306 13.86 3.38 14.83
CA LEU A 306 13.23 3.63 16.13
C LEU A 306 12.71 5.07 16.27
N GLU A 307 13.14 6.00 15.41
CA GLU A 307 12.64 7.38 15.37
C GLU A 307 11.50 7.59 14.36
N VAL A 308 11.20 6.59 13.52
CA VAL A 308 10.20 6.72 12.43
C VAL A 308 9.06 5.71 12.52
N ILE A 309 9.17 4.67 13.35
CA ILE A 309 8.21 3.56 13.45
C ILE A 309 6.86 3.92 14.08
N GLN A 310 6.77 5.05 14.79
CA GLN A 310 5.62 5.46 15.59
C GLN A 310 4.27 5.46 14.82
N PRO A 311 4.13 6.14 13.66
CA PRO A 311 2.87 6.14 12.91
C PRO A 311 2.51 4.75 12.35
N PHE A 312 3.51 3.89 12.10
CA PHE A 312 3.27 2.51 11.65
C PHE A 312 2.73 1.66 12.79
N TYR A 313 3.33 1.72 13.98
CA TYR A 313 2.77 1.06 15.17
C TYR A 313 1.36 1.55 15.50
N ALA A 314 1.12 2.86 15.42
CA ALA A 314 -0.22 3.41 15.63
C ALA A 314 -1.23 2.86 14.62
N TRP A 315 -0.86 2.80 13.33
CA TRP A 315 -1.69 2.19 12.30
C TRP A 315 -1.99 0.71 12.59
N ARG A 316 -0.96 -0.10 12.87
CA ARG A 316 -1.16 -1.52 13.11
C ARG A 316 -1.96 -1.80 14.39
N ALA A 317 -1.75 -1.02 15.45
CA ALA A 317 -2.56 -1.11 16.67
C ALA A 317 -4.02 -0.67 16.44
N LEU A 318 -4.28 0.32 15.57
CA LEU A 318 -5.64 0.67 15.14
C LEU A 318 -6.34 -0.48 14.41
N VAL A 319 -5.62 -1.32 13.66
CA VAL A 319 -6.20 -2.54 13.06
C VAL A 319 -6.61 -3.51 14.17
N LEU A 320 -5.68 -3.80 15.09
CA LEU A 320 -5.87 -4.80 16.15
C LEU A 320 -6.96 -4.41 17.17
N ALA A 321 -7.11 -3.11 17.43
CA ALA A 321 -8.15 -2.60 18.32
C ALA A 321 -9.54 -2.50 17.65
N ASN A 322 -9.63 -2.69 16.32
CA ASN A 322 -10.85 -2.42 15.57
C ASN A 322 -11.91 -3.50 15.84
N PRO A 323 -13.13 -3.14 16.30
CA PRO A 323 -14.18 -4.10 16.65
C PRO A 323 -14.81 -4.82 15.44
N ILE A 324 -14.61 -4.33 14.21
CA ILE A 324 -15.06 -5.05 13.00
C ILE A 324 -14.13 -6.23 12.72
N TRP A 325 -12.81 -6.02 12.89
CA TRP A 325 -11.82 -7.07 12.72
C TRP A 325 -11.75 -8.01 13.93
N TYR A 326 -11.86 -7.45 15.13
CA TYR A 326 -11.74 -8.15 16.42
C TYR A 326 -12.95 -7.88 17.33
N PRO A 327 -14.15 -8.41 16.98
CA PRO A 327 -15.38 -8.12 17.71
C PRO A 327 -15.39 -8.68 19.14
N ASN A 328 -14.68 -9.78 19.36
CA ASN A 328 -14.65 -10.49 20.65
C ASN A 328 -13.41 -10.16 21.50
N LEU A 329 -12.62 -9.16 21.10
CA LEU A 329 -11.43 -8.76 21.85
C LEU A 329 -11.83 -8.11 23.18
N ASP A 330 -11.19 -8.56 24.26
CA ASP A 330 -11.39 -8.04 25.61
C ASP A 330 -11.18 -6.52 25.65
N LEU A 331 -12.05 -5.83 26.39
CA LEU A 331 -11.99 -4.38 26.54
C LEU A 331 -10.65 -3.94 27.14
N SER A 332 -10.11 -4.68 28.11
CA SER A 332 -8.85 -4.36 28.77
C SER A 332 -7.65 -4.41 27.82
N VAL A 333 -7.62 -5.39 26.90
CA VAL A 333 -6.59 -5.48 25.85
C VAL A 333 -6.72 -4.31 24.90
N ARG A 334 -7.96 -3.97 24.53
CA ARG A 334 -8.22 -2.86 23.61
C ARG A 334 -7.82 -1.51 24.22
N GLU A 335 -8.11 -1.27 25.50
CA GLU A 335 -7.67 -0.09 26.23
C GLU A 335 -6.14 0.03 26.22
N LYS A 336 -5.42 -1.08 26.44
CA LYS A 336 -3.95 -1.11 26.36
C LYS A 336 -3.43 -0.79 24.97
N LEU A 337 -4.10 -1.24 23.90
CA LEU A 337 -3.76 -0.87 22.53
C LEU A 337 -3.97 0.63 22.27
N PHE A 338 -5.02 1.24 22.81
CA PHE A 338 -5.22 2.69 22.70
C PHE A 338 -4.20 3.50 23.51
N ASN A 339 -3.85 3.04 24.72
CA ASN A 339 -2.75 3.62 25.49
C ASN A 339 -1.44 3.54 24.70
N PHE A 340 -1.14 2.38 24.11
CA PHE A 340 0.01 2.17 23.23
C PHE A 340 0.04 3.17 22.08
N ILE A 341 -1.07 3.34 21.35
CA ILE A 341 -1.20 4.32 20.26
C ILE A 341 -0.88 5.74 20.76
N HIS A 342 -1.45 6.16 21.89
CA HIS A 342 -1.23 7.50 22.41
C HIS A 342 0.22 7.73 22.83
N ASN A 343 0.82 6.76 23.50
CA ASN A 343 2.16 6.84 24.07
C ASN A 343 3.25 6.76 23.00
N ILE A 344 3.10 5.84 22.04
CA ILE A 344 4.08 5.69 20.97
C ILE A 344 4.13 6.94 20.09
N LEU A 345 2.98 7.59 19.84
CA LEU A 345 2.92 8.82 19.06
C LEU A 345 3.53 10.04 19.77
N GLU A 346 3.65 10.04 21.10
CA GLU A 346 4.36 11.08 21.86
C GLU A 346 5.86 10.81 22.01
N THR A 347 6.31 9.60 21.66
CA THR A 347 7.69 9.16 21.85
C THR A 347 8.58 9.55 20.68
N GLU A 348 9.70 10.22 20.96
CA GLU A 348 10.68 10.58 19.91
C GLU A 348 11.49 9.39 19.41
N LYS A 349 12.03 8.57 20.31
CA LYS A 349 12.74 7.33 19.97
C LYS A 349 12.12 6.16 20.74
N PHE A 350 11.63 5.17 19.99
CA PHE A 350 11.01 3.98 20.54
C PHE A 350 12.04 3.11 21.27
N ASN A 351 11.71 2.65 22.48
CA ASN A 351 12.54 1.74 23.25
C ASN A 351 12.00 0.31 23.16
N ILE A 352 12.67 -0.54 22.38
CA ILE A 352 12.27 -1.95 22.21
C ILE A 352 12.35 -2.76 23.52
N LYS A 353 13.10 -2.30 24.53
CA LYS A 353 13.28 -3.03 25.80
C LYS A 353 12.26 -2.63 26.87
N ASP A 354 11.42 -1.64 26.60
CA ASP A 354 10.47 -1.09 27.57
C ASP A 354 9.09 -0.91 26.95
N VAL A 355 8.66 -1.90 26.16
CA VAL A 355 7.37 -1.84 25.43
C VAL A 355 6.18 -1.72 26.40
N ASN A 356 6.28 -2.35 27.57
CA ASN A 356 5.23 -2.34 28.58
C ASN A 356 4.97 -0.93 29.16
N SER A 357 5.96 -0.04 29.17
CA SER A 357 5.76 1.37 29.60
C SER A 357 4.71 2.08 28.76
N TYR A 358 4.59 1.73 27.48
CA TYR A 358 3.63 2.34 26.55
C TYR A 358 2.20 1.80 26.72
N LEU A 359 1.94 0.79 27.55
CA LEU A 359 0.60 0.19 27.72
C LEU A 359 -0.27 0.89 28.77
N ASN A 360 0.34 1.76 29.59
CA ASN A 360 -0.31 2.43 30.70
C ASN A 360 -0.92 3.79 30.27
N PRO A 361 -1.98 4.26 30.94
CA PRO A 361 -2.53 5.59 30.68
C PRO A 361 -1.51 6.70 31.01
N VAL A 362 -1.58 7.81 30.27
CA VAL A 362 -0.79 9.05 30.51
C VAL A 362 -1.44 9.92 31.57
#